data_AF-A0A8T5A4T9-F1
#
_entry.id   AF-A0A8T5A4T9-F1
#
_cell.length_a   1.000
_cell.length_b   1.000
_cell.length_c   1.000
_cell.angle_alpha   90.00
_cell.angle_beta   90.00
_cell.angle_gamma   90.00
#
_symmetry.space_group_name_H-M   'P 1'
#
loop_
_entity.id
_entity.type
_entity.pdbx_description
1 polymer ?
#
loop_
_entity_poly.entity_id
_entity_poly.type
_entity_poly.pdbx_seq_one_letter_code
_entity_poly.pdbx_strand_id
1 'polypeptide(L)'
;MWEEVEAGLGVGKRFRVLAHLALNPEKAFTKYALAKITGLRTPSIDRRLKTLVEIGWVKENQYKPKTYQINLENEIVKIIVEFLRKILEMDGRKHPPPPT
;
A
#
# COMPACT_ATOMS: atom_id res chain seq x y z
N MET A 1 0.19 -3.13 15.51
CA MET A 1 1.19 -2.53 14.61
C MET A 1 0.61 -1.50 13.63
N TRP A 2 -0.20 -1.87 12.63
CA TRP A 2 -0.62 -0.89 11.60
C TRP A 2 -1.38 0.31 12.15
N GLU A 3 -2.20 0.12 13.19
CA GLU A 3 -2.92 1.23 13.84
C GLU A 3 -1.97 2.19 14.57
N GLU A 4 -0.89 1.68 15.17
CA GLU A 4 0.15 2.48 15.83
C GLU A 4 0.93 3.30 14.80
N VAL A 5 1.34 2.68 13.68
CA VAL A 5 2.03 3.37 12.57
C VAL A 5 1.12 4.43 11.95
N GLU A 6 -0.16 4.11 11.74
CA GLU A 6 -1.15 5.05 11.21
C GLU A 6 -1.36 6.27 12.12
N ALA A 7 -1.40 6.04 13.45
CA ALA A 7 -1.54 7.08 14.45
C ALA A 7 -0.27 7.94 14.57
N GLY A 8 0.90 7.31 14.70
CA GLY A 8 2.19 8.00 14.86
C GLY A 8 2.59 8.84 13.66
N LEU A 9 2.25 8.41 12.44
CA LEU A 9 2.50 9.18 11.21
C LEU A 9 1.37 10.16 10.85
N GLY A 10 0.23 10.12 11.54
CA GLY A 10 -0.91 10.98 11.24
C GLY A 10 -1.57 10.74 9.87
N VAL A 11 -1.36 9.57 9.26
CA VAL A 11 -1.77 9.29 7.87
C VAL A 11 -3.17 8.65 7.77
N GLY A 12 -3.65 8.03 8.86
CA GLY A 12 -4.93 7.35 8.96
C GLY A 12 -5.13 6.20 7.95
N LYS A 13 -6.35 5.63 7.93
CA LYS A 13 -6.68 4.42 7.14
C LYS A 13 -6.47 4.55 5.62
N ARG A 14 -6.40 5.78 5.08
CA ARG A 14 -6.15 6.01 3.64
C ARG A 14 -4.74 5.56 3.21
N PHE A 15 -3.80 5.52 4.16
CA PHE A 15 -2.45 5.01 3.94
C PHE A 15 -2.41 3.54 3.52
N ARG A 16 -3.39 2.74 3.95
CA ARG A 16 -3.48 1.30 3.67
C ARG A 16 -3.42 0.97 2.18
N VAL A 17 -3.90 1.84 1.30
CA VAL A 17 -3.81 1.65 -0.16
C VAL A 17 -2.35 1.66 -0.61
N LEU A 18 -1.61 2.71 -0.23
CA LEU A 18 -0.19 2.84 -0.58
C LEU A 18 0.63 1.73 0.09
N ALA A 19 0.37 1.47 1.37
CA ALA A 19 1.07 0.41 2.10
C ALA A 19 0.85 -0.96 1.43
N HIS A 20 -0.38 -1.31 1.06
CA HIS A 20 -0.65 -2.58 0.42
C HIS A 20 0.08 -2.73 -0.93
N LEU A 21 0.05 -1.68 -1.77
CA LEU A 21 0.77 -1.67 -3.05
C LEU A 21 2.29 -1.75 -2.85
N ALA A 22 2.83 -1.02 -1.87
CA ALA A 22 4.26 -1.01 -1.55
C ALA A 22 4.76 -2.37 -1.05
N LEU A 23 3.92 -3.11 -0.33
CA LEU A 23 4.25 -4.44 0.20
C LEU A 23 4.05 -5.57 -0.81
N ASN A 24 3.41 -5.30 -1.94
CA ASN A 24 3.19 -6.24 -3.03
C ASN A 24 3.64 -5.61 -4.36
N PRO A 25 4.92 -5.18 -4.47
CA PRO A 25 5.35 -4.36 -5.58
C PRO A 25 5.27 -5.05 -6.94
N GLU A 26 5.32 -6.37 -6.98
CA GLU A 26 5.21 -7.20 -8.18
C GLU A 26 3.76 -7.40 -8.67
N LYS A 27 2.76 -6.95 -7.90
CA LYS A 27 1.33 -7.17 -8.20
C LYS A 27 0.63 -5.88 -8.58
N ALA A 28 -0.27 -6.00 -9.54
CA ALA A 28 -1.22 -4.95 -9.89
C ALA A 28 -2.62 -5.32 -9.36
N PHE A 29 -3.35 -4.33 -8.84
CA PHE A 29 -4.66 -4.54 -8.22
C PHE A 29 -5.73 -3.68 -8.86
N THR A 30 -6.93 -4.21 -9.01
CA THR A 30 -8.10 -3.37 -9.33
C THR A 30 -8.51 -2.55 -8.11
N LYS A 31 -9.21 -1.43 -8.34
CA LYS A 31 -9.80 -0.65 -7.25
C LYS A 31 -10.74 -1.47 -6.34
N TYR A 32 -11.40 -2.49 -6.90
CA TYR A 32 -12.30 -3.37 -6.17
C TYR A 32 -11.53 -4.31 -5.24
N ALA A 33 -10.41 -4.87 -5.72
CA ALA A 33 -9.51 -5.66 -4.88
C ALA A 33 -8.96 -4.81 -3.72
N LEU A 34 -8.53 -3.59 -4.00
CA LEU A 34 -8.04 -2.66 -2.98
C LEU A 34 -9.12 -2.28 -1.96
N ALA A 35 -10.35 -2.04 -2.39
CA ALA A 35 -11.48 -1.78 -1.50
C ALA A 35 -11.72 -2.96 -0.54
N LYS A 36 -11.72 -4.20 -1.07
CA LYS A 36 -11.89 -5.42 -0.26
C LYS A 36 -10.76 -5.58 0.76
N ILE A 37 -9.50 -5.39 0.34
CA ILE A 37 -8.33 -5.62 1.20
C ILE A 37 -8.20 -4.56 2.29
N THR A 38 -8.45 -3.29 1.94
CA THR A 38 -8.25 -2.17 2.87
C THR A 38 -9.48 -1.87 3.74
N GLY A 39 -10.64 -2.42 3.39
CA GLY A 39 -11.92 -2.12 4.03
C GLY A 39 -12.43 -0.70 3.75
N LEU A 40 -11.83 0.02 2.80
CA LEU A 40 -12.23 1.37 2.42
C LEU A 40 -13.33 1.33 1.36
N ARG A 41 -14.24 2.30 1.40
CA ARG A 41 -15.25 2.48 0.35
C ARG A 41 -14.60 2.86 -0.98
N THR A 42 -15.14 2.35 -2.08
CA THR A 42 -14.63 2.57 -3.45
C THR A 42 -14.39 4.05 -3.80
N PRO A 43 -15.27 5.02 -3.46
CA PRO A 43 -15.00 6.43 -3.75
C PRO A 43 -13.75 6.98 -3.05
N SER A 44 -13.44 6.48 -1.85
CA SER A 44 -12.22 6.85 -1.12
C SER A 44 -10.98 6.25 -1.78
N ILE A 45 -11.09 5.02 -2.29
CA ILE A 45 -10.04 4.37 -3.08
C ILE A 45 -9.79 5.14 -4.38
N ASP A 46 -10.83 5.47 -5.12
CA ASP A 46 -10.72 6.20 -6.40
C ASP A 46 -10.03 7.56 -6.21
N ARG A 47 -10.44 8.35 -5.20
CA ARG A 47 -9.76 9.61 -4.88
C ARG A 47 -8.30 9.41 -4.52
N ARG A 48 -7.99 8.39 -3.70
CA ARG A 48 -6.62 8.10 -3.29
C ARG A 48 -5.73 7.65 -4.45
N LEU A 49 -6.23 6.75 -5.29
CA LEU A 49 -5.50 6.27 -6.47
C LEU A 49 -5.24 7.39 -7.45
N LYS A 50 -6.24 8.26 -7.70
CA LYS A 50 -6.06 9.46 -8.52
C LYS A 50 -4.89 10.31 -8.02
N THR A 51 -4.88 10.68 -6.74
CA THR A 51 -3.77 11.45 -6.16
C THR A 51 -2.43 10.73 -6.28
N LEU A 52 -2.38 9.43 -5.98
CA LEU A 52 -1.13 8.65 -6.03
C LEU A 52 -0.57 8.51 -7.45
N VAL A 53 -1.45 8.42 -8.46
CA VAL A 53 -1.06 8.39 -9.87
C VAL A 53 -0.57 9.77 -10.31
N GLU A 54 -1.29 10.85 -9.94
CA GLU A 54 -0.91 12.24 -10.25
C GLU A 54 0.48 12.61 -9.74
N ILE A 55 0.84 12.17 -8.53
CA ILE A 55 2.19 12.41 -7.95
C ILE A 55 3.24 11.38 -8.38
N GLY A 56 2.89 10.45 -9.27
CA GLY A 56 3.80 9.45 -9.81
C GLY A 56 4.23 8.38 -8.81
N TRP A 57 3.47 8.15 -7.73
CA TRP A 57 3.77 7.10 -6.75
C TRP A 57 3.15 5.74 -7.11
N VAL A 58 2.12 5.74 -7.94
CA VAL A 58 1.43 4.55 -8.44
C VAL A 58 1.32 4.65 -9.97
N LYS A 59 1.52 3.53 -10.66
CA LYS A 59 1.26 3.39 -12.09
C LYS A 59 -0.16 2.87 -12.30
N GLU A 60 -0.88 3.46 -13.25
CA GLU A 60 -2.16 2.96 -13.75
C GLU A 60 -1.91 2.21 -15.06
N ASN A 61 -2.31 0.93 -15.11
CA ASN A 61 -2.25 0.13 -16.33
C ASN A 61 -3.50 0.39 -17.19
N GLN A 62 -3.32 0.49 -18.50
CA GLN A 62 -4.38 0.85 -19.44
C GLN A 62 -5.37 -0.29 -19.78
N TYR A 63 -5.14 -1.50 -19.26
CA TYR A 63 -6.03 -2.64 -19.48
C TYR A 63 -7.38 -2.46 -18.78
N LYS A 64 -8.44 -3.10 -19.30
CA LYS A 64 -9.75 -3.15 -18.64
C LYS A 64 -9.94 -4.50 -17.94
N PRO A 65 -10.28 -4.53 -16.64
CA PRO A 65 -10.43 -3.38 -15.74
C PRO A 65 -9.07 -2.73 -15.40
N LYS A 66 -9.08 -1.42 -15.13
CA LYS A 66 -7.88 -0.67 -14.71
C LYS A 66 -7.24 -1.34 -13.50
N THR A 67 -5.92 -1.52 -13.56
CA THR A 67 -5.13 -2.01 -12.44
C THR A 67 -4.06 -1.00 -12.04
N TYR A 68 -3.66 -1.05 -10.77
CA TYR A 68 -2.77 -0.10 -10.14
C TYR A 68 -1.64 -0.85 -9.46
N GLN A 69 -0.41 -0.37 -9.67
CA GLN A 69 0.81 -0.95 -9.14
C GLN A 69 1.70 0.15 -8.56
N ILE A 70 2.50 -0.17 -7.54
CA ILE A 70 3.44 0.80 -6.99
C ILE A 70 4.49 1.22 -8.03
N ASN A 71 4.87 2.50 -8.07
CA ASN A 71 5.89 2.98 -9.00
C ASN A 71 7.30 2.89 -8.39
N LEU A 72 8.00 1.77 -8.63
CA LEU A 72 9.39 1.60 -8.18
C LEU A 72 10.42 2.42 -8.98
N GLU A 73 10.04 3.17 -10.02
CA GLU A 73 10.95 4.12 -10.68
C GLU A 73 11.08 5.43 -9.88
N ASN A 74 10.17 5.67 -8.93
CA ASN A 74 10.22 6.84 -8.06
C ASN A 74 11.09 6.55 -6.82
N GLU A 75 12.17 7.30 -6.63
CA GLU A 75 13.12 7.09 -5.52
C GLU A 75 12.47 7.27 -4.14
N ILE A 76 11.54 8.22 -3.99
CA ILE A 76 10.80 8.41 -2.73
C ILE A 76 9.97 7.15 -2.42
N VAL A 77 9.35 6.56 -3.44
CA VAL A 77 8.57 5.34 -3.29
C VAL A 77 9.43 4.16 -2.89
N LYS A 78 10.64 4.01 -3.45
CA LYS A 78 11.59 2.97 -3.02
C LYS A 78 11.89 3.08 -1.52
N ILE A 79 12.17 4.28 -1.04
CA ILE A 79 12.43 4.55 0.39
C ILE A 79 11.21 4.16 1.25
N ILE A 80 10.00 4.54 0.81
CA ILE A 80 8.76 4.17 1.51
C ILE A 80 8.59 2.65 1.56
N VAL A 81 8.83 1.94 0.46
CA VAL A 81 8.74 0.47 0.40
C VAL A 81 9.72 -0.17 1.37
N GLU A 82 10.97 0.26 1.39
CA GLU A 82 11.98 -0.25 2.31
C GLU A 82 11.62 0.02 3.77
N PHE A 83 11.17 1.23 4.09
CA PHE A 83 10.70 1.60 5.41
C PHE A 83 9.58 0.67 5.89
N LEU A 84 8.56 0.43 5.05
CA LEU A 84 7.43 -0.43 5.38
C LEU A 84 7.84 -1.90 5.55
N ARG A 85 8.77 -2.40 4.73
CA ARG A 85 9.32 -3.75 4.87
C ARG A 85 10.04 -3.93 6.19
N LYS A 86 10.90 -2.98 6.57
CA LYS A 86 11.61 -3.02 7.86
C LYS A 86 10.65 -3.04 9.05
N ILE A 87 9.56 -2.27 8.99
CA ILE A 87 8.53 -2.30 10.04
C ILE A 87 7.91 -3.71 10.18
N LEU A 88 7.54 -4.35 9.07
CA LEU A 88 6.96 -5.70 9.10
C LEU A 88 7.94 -6.76 9.62
N GLU A 89 9.19 -6.69 9.21
CA GLU A 89 10.23 -7.62 9.69
C GLU A 89 10.41 -7.51 11.20
N MET A 90 10.33 -6.30 11.76
CA MET A 90 10.42 -6.09 13.21
C MET A 90 9.22 -6.69 13.96
N ASP A 91 8.03 -6.69 13.37
CA ASP A 91 6.83 -7.31 13.95
C ASP A 91 6.89 -8.84 13.90
N GLY A 92 7.35 -9.41 12.79
CA GLY A 92 7.58 -10.85 12.67
C GLY A 92 8.61 -11.40 13.68
N ARG A 93 9.57 -10.57 14.10
CA ARG A 93 10.51 -10.91 15.19
C ARG A 93 9.88 -10.86 16.58
N LYS A 94 8.84 -10.05 16.80
CA LYS A 94 8.10 -9.99 18.06
C LYS A 94 7.10 -11.14 18.22
N HIS A 95 6.67 -11.75 17.11
CA HIS A 95 5.75 -12.87 17.07
C HIS A 95 6.30 -14.01 16.19
N PRO A 96 7.30 -14.78 16.69
CA PRO A 96 7.79 -15.93 15.95
C PRO A 96 6.66 -16.95 15.76
N PRO A 97 6.62 -17.66 14.62
CA PRO A 97 5.65 -18.74 14.43
C PRO A 97 5.82 -19.77 15.55
N PRO A 98 4.72 -20.37 16.04
CA PRO A 98 4.81 -21.42 17.05
C PRO A 98 5.72 -22.55 16.52
N PRO A 99 6.60 -23.13 17.36
CA PRO A 99 7.41 -24.26 16.95
C PRO A 99 6.51 -25.39 16.46
N THR A 100 6.84 -25.94 15.29
CA THR A 100 6.21 -27.12 14.68
C THR A 100 6.38 -28.36 15.53
#